data_AF-A0A319CIX3-F1
#
_entry.id   AF-A0A319CIX3-F1
#
_cell.length_a   1.000
_cell.length_b   1.000
_cell.length_c   1.000
_cell.angle_alpha   90.00
_cell.angle_beta   90.00
_cell.angle_gamma   90.00
#
_symmetry.space_group_name_H-M   'P 1'
#
loop_
_entity.id
_entity.type
_entity.pdbx_description
1 polymer ?
#
loop_
_entity_poly.entity_id
_entity_poly.type
_entity_poly.pdbx_seq_one_letter_code
_entity_poly.pdbx_strand_id
1 'polypeptide(L)'
;MRLSYRIGTAALLIVAIFLIKRHLDLVQDDSRVQSGWSFNGVSGGSGSSEPAANDKSKDANIPASKEELPVVGGGKKDQSAAAAADDDDDGIALGSRPVYETTPIIVPNDRVIVMAKLAAEDTAWVSNDLADWRNYIYTVDDVNAAKHTPQNKGRESLAYLQYIIEHYNDLPSTIVFIHSHRDGYPGAWHTDTMENSNVDSIRALQTDFVQRNGYANLRCQLTPGCPDEVRPFRNPPQSGQTTERVYADAWEQLFNNTDVPEVVAVACCSQFAVSRDQVLQRPLSDYMWFYEWVLTTPLSDKLAAGVMEYTWHIIFGQEPVYCPDSYQCYEDVYGNPYFW
;
A
#
# COMPACT_ATOMS: atom_id res chain seq x y z
N MET A 1 31.31 15.82 51.83
CA MET A 1 30.12 16.03 50.98
C MET A 1 28.92 16.29 51.87
N ARG A 2 28.25 17.44 51.71
CA ARG A 2 27.17 17.92 52.59
C ARG A 2 25.95 16.98 52.50
N LEU A 3 25.27 16.76 53.61
CA LEU A 3 24.08 15.90 53.74
C LEU A 3 23.01 16.19 52.66
N SER A 4 22.91 17.45 52.24
CA SER A 4 22.05 17.91 51.14
C SER A 4 22.33 17.23 49.79
N TYR A 5 23.60 16.94 49.49
CA TYR A 5 23.97 16.27 48.24
C TYR A 5 23.51 14.80 48.23
N ARG A 6 23.60 14.12 49.39
CA ARG A 6 23.17 12.72 49.54
C ARG A 6 21.65 12.57 49.40
N ILE A 7 20.90 13.52 49.94
CA ILE A 7 19.44 13.56 49.84
C ILE A 7 19.02 13.86 48.39
N GLY A 8 19.69 14.82 47.73
CA GLY A 8 19.44 15.13 46.31
C GLY A 8 19.71 13.95 45.37
N THR A 9 20.83 13.25 45.57
CA THR A 9 21.15 12.04 44.78
C THR A 9 20.16 10.90 45.01
N ALA A 10 19.69 10.71 46.25
CA ALA A 10 18.70 9.69 46.56
C ALA A 10 17.34 9.98 45.91
N ALA A 11 16.90 11.25 45.93
CA ALA A 11 15.66 11.66 45.28
C ALA A 11 15.72 11.46 43.75
N LEU A 12 16.84 11.81 43.11
CA LEU A 12 17.05 11.59 41.68
C LEU A 12 17.08 10.10 41.31
N LEU A 13 17.71 9.26 42.13
CA LEU A 13 17.70 7.80 41.93
C LEU A 13 16.29 7.22 42.04
N ILE A 14 15.50 7.67 43.01
CA ILE A 14 14.11 7.22 43.17
C ILE A 14 13.29 7.62 41.94
N VAL A 15 13.40 8.88 41.48
CA VAL A 15 12.70 9.35 40.27
C VAL A 15 13.15 8.56 39.04
N ALA A 16 14.45 8.30 38.87
CA ALA A 16 14.95 7.49 37.77
C ALA A 16 14.39 6.06 37.81
N ILE A 17 14.31 5.43 38.98
CA ILE A 17 13.71 4.10 39.16
C ILE A 17 12.22 4.13 38.79
N PHE A 18 11.47 5.17 39.19
CA PHE A 18 10.07 5.32 38.81
C PHE A 18 9.88 5.53 37.31
N LEU A 19 10.75 6.31 36.65
CA LEU A 19 10.69 6.53 35.21
C LEU A 19 11.07 5.28 34.42
N ILE A 20 12.11 4.56 34.86
CA ILE A 20 12.52 3.27 34.27
C ILE A 20 11.41 2.23 34.47
N LYS A 21 10.80 2.17 35.65
CA LYS A 21 9.66 1.29 35.90
C LYS A 21 8.47 1.65 35.01
N ARG A 22 8.11 2.92 34.89
CA ARG A 22 7.02 3.37 33.99
C ARG A 22 7.31 3.01 32.54
N HIS A 23 8.56 3.17 32.09
CA HIS A 23 8.98 2.79 30.74
C HIS A 23 8.93 1.28 30.55
N LEU A 24 9.36 0.49 31.53
CA LEU A 24 9.28 -0.97 31.49
C LEU A 24 7.83 -1.47 31.55
N ASP A 25 6.95 -0.82 32.32
CA ASP A 25 5.53 -1.14 32.38
C ASP A 25 4.84 -0.82 31.04
N LEU A 26 5.20 0.30 30.37
CA LEU A 26 4.74 0.61 29.01
C LEU A 26 5.21 -0.40 27.97
N VAL A 27 6.49 -0.82 28.04
CA VAL A 27 7.04 -1.87 27.16
C VAL A 27 6.45 -3.25 27.49
N GLN A 28 6.08 -3.50 28.76
CA GLN A 28 5.47 -4.75 29.18
C GLN A 28 3.99 -4.85 28.79
N ASP A 29 3.25 -3.75 28.71
CA ASP A 29 1.89 -3.72 28.16
C ASP A 29 1.87 -4.16 26.69
N ASP A 30 2.92 -3.86 25.92
CA ASP A 30 3.10 -4.40 24.56
C ASP A 30 3.44 -5.91 24.53
N SER A 31 3.93 -6.48 25.64
CA SER A 31 4.39 -7.87 25.73
C SER A 31 3.50 -8.82 26.56
N ARG A 32 2.48 -8.31 27.27
CA ARG A 32 1.59 -9.10 28.12
C ARG A 32 0.19 -9.24 27.51
N VAL A 33 0.09 -10.12 26.52
CA VAL A 33 -1.16 -10.85 26.28
C VAL A 33 -1.36 -11.79 27.48
N GLN A 34 -2.40 -11.54 28.27
CA GLN A 34 -2.81 -12.42 29.36
C GLN A 34 -3.19 -13.81 28.82
N SER A 35 -2.34 -14.79 29.08
CA SER A 35 -2.70 -16.21 29.12
C SER A 35 -3.46 -16.50 30.42
N GLY A 36 -4.76 -16.75 30.32
CA GLY A 36 -5.62 -17.06 31.46
C GLY A 36 -6.71 -18.07 31.11
N TRP A 37 -6.32 -19.26 30.64
CA TRP A 37 -7.21 -20.42 30.64
C TRP A 37 -7.14 -21.10 32.01
N SER A 38 -8.30 -21.21 32.64
CA SER A 38 -8.52 -21.98 33.88
C SER A 38 -8.69 -23.46 33.53
N PHE A 39 -7.94 -24.32 34.22
CA PHE A 39 -8.06 -25.78 34.12
C PHE A 39 -9.22 -26.31 34.95
N ASN A 40 -10.09 -27.09 34.30
CA ASN A 40 -10.86 -28.23 34.81
C ASN A 40 -11.19 -29.04 33.53
N GLY A 41 -10.62 -30.20 33.23
CA GLY A 41 -10.58 -31.43 34.01
C GLY A 41 -11.37 -32.48 33.24
N VAL A 42 -10.87 -33.73 33.22
CA VAL A 42 -11.51 -35.00 32.77
C VAL A 42 -10.90 -35.67 31.52
N SER A 43 -9.98 -36.59 31.84
CA SER A 43 -9.73 -37.95 31.32
C SER A 43 -10.22 -38.39 29.94
N GLY A 44 -9.29 -39.04 29.21
CA GLY A 44 -9.52 -40.41 28.75
C GLY A 44 -9.16 -40.71 27.29
N GLY A 45 -8.25 -41.68 27.09
CA GLY A 45 -8.37 -42.61 25.96
C GLY A 45 -7.34 -42.50 24.84
N SER A 46 -6.39 -43.44 24.88
CA SER A 46 -5.47 -43.87 23.81
C SER A 46 -6.16 -44.29 22.50
N GLY A 47 -5.48 -44.14 21.36
CA GLY A 47 -5.84 -44.84 20.12
C GLY A 47 -5.03 -44.43 18.90
N SER A 48 -3.96 -45.16 18.62
CA SER A 48 -3.15 -45.14 17.40
C SER A 48 -3.89 -45.61 16.15
N SER A 49 -3.42 -45.15 14.99
CA SER A 49 -3.28 -45.84 13.67
C SER A 49 -3.96 -45.17 12.47
N GLU A 50 -3.11 -44.53 11.64
CA GLU A 50 -3.15 -44.61 10.17
C GLU A 50 -2.44 -45.93 9.73
N PRO A 51 -2.45 -46.37 8.44
CA PRO A 51 -2.61 -45.58 7.20
C PRO A 51 -3.41 -46.27 6.07
N ALA A 52 -3.63 -45.55 4.95
CA ALA A 52 -3.19 -45.97 3.61
C ALA A 52 -3.91 -45.24 2.47
N ALA A 53 -3.12 -44.88 1.47
CA ALA A 53 -3.46 -44.29 0.18
C ALA A 53 -4.29 -45.22 -0.72
N ASN A 54 -4.97 -44.64 -1.73
CA ASN A 54 -4.89 -45.19 -3.07
C ASN A 54 -5.17 -44.16 -4.18
N ASP A 55 -4.27 -44.23 -5.14
CA ASP A 55 -4.22 -43.57 -6.45
C ASP A 55 -5.20 -44.23 -7.44
N LYS A 56 -5.70 -43.47 -8.43
CA LYS A 56 -5.92 -43.93 -9.81
C LYS A 56 -6.36 -42.80 -10.74
N SER A 57 -5.47 -42.53 -11.69
CA SER A 57 -5.74 -41.93 -12.99
C SER A 57 -6.71 -42.76 -13.85
N LYS A 58 -7.35 -42.11 -14.83
CA LYS A 58 -7.61 -42.68 -16.17
C LYS A 58 -8.03 -41.60 -17.18
N ASP A 59 -7.27 -41.54 -18.26
CA ASP A 59 -7.58 -40.93 -19.56
C ASP A 59 -8.80 -41.60 -20.25
N ALA A 60 -9.51 -40.83 -21.10
CA ALA A 60 -9.60 -41.07 -22.55
C ALA A 60 -10.79 -40.35 -23.26
N ASN A 61 -10.43 -39.57 -24.30
CA ASN A 61 -11.04 -39.40 -25.64
C ASN A 61 -12.52 -38.99 -25.90
N ILE A 62 -12.62 -37.81 -26.52
CA ILE A 62 -13.41 -37.27 -27.67
C ILE A 62 -14.41 -38.22 -28.41
N PRO A 63 -15.52 -37.69 -28.98
CA PRO A 63 -15.46 -37.17 -30.37
C PRO A 63 -16.19 -35.84 -30.61
N ALA A 64 -15.72 -35.13 -31.64
CA ALA A 64 -16.22 -33.88 -32.17
C ALA A 64 -17.40 -34.06 -33.16
N SER A 65 -18.25 -33.04 -33.30
CA SER A 65 -18.85 -32.57 -34.57
C SER A 65 -19.56 -31.23 -34.31
N LYS A 66 -19.06 -30.12 -34.87
CA LYS A 66 -19.37 -29.52 -36.19
C LYS A 66 -20.70 -28.77 -36.22
N GLU A 67 -20.63 -27.45 -36.32
CA GLU A 67 -21.23 -26.69 -37.42
C GLU A 67 -20.62 -25.28 -37.48
N GLU A 68 -19.78 -25.06 -38.48
CA GLU A 68 -19.43 -23.75 -39.02
C GLU A 68 -19.31 -23.94 -40.53
N LEU A 69 -19.72 -22.92 -41.29
CA LEU A 69 -19.33 -22.52 -42.67
C LEU A 69 -20.45 -21.58 -43.22
N PRO A 70 -20.24 -20.74 -44.26
CA PRO A 70 -18.97 -20.34 -44.89
C PRO A 70 -18.84 -18.84 -45.34
N VAL A 71 -17.56 -18.39 -45.42
CA VAL A 71 -16.82 -17.86 -46.62
C VAL A 71 -17.38 -16.60 -47.32
N VAL A 72 -16.62 -15.55 -47.68
CA VAL A 72 -15.63 -15.38 -48.78
C VAL A 72 -15.00 -13.97 -48.55
N GLY A 73 -13.72 -13.65 -48.74
CA GLY A 73 -12.56 -14.31 -49.35
C GLY A 73 -11.69 -13.27 -50.10
N GLY A 74 -10.39 -13.25 -49.81
CA GLY A 74 -9.27 -12.75 -50.67
C GLY A 74 -9.15 -11.23 -50.88
N GLY A 75 -7.98 -10.57 -50.87
CA GLY A 75 -6.60 -11.04 -50.90
C GLY A 75 -5.79 -10.24 -51.95
N LYS A 76 -4.74 -9.53 -51.45
CA LYS A 76 -3.50 -9.06 -52.10
C LYS A 76 -3.43 -7.79 -52.97
N LYS A 77 -2.52 -6.92 -52.51
CA LYS A 77 -1.44 -6.15 -53.20
C LYS A 77 -1.45 -6.09 -54.73
N ASP A 78 -1.29 -4.88 -55.28
CA ASP A 78 -0.06 -4.50 -56.02
C ASP A 78 -0.02 -3.02 -56.41
N GLN A 79 1.21 -2.55 -56.66
CA GLN A 79 1.63 -1.23 -57.10
C GLN A 79 1.27 -0.97 -58.59
N SER A 80 0.89 0.26 -58.94
CA SER A 80 1.22 0.93 -60.22
C SER A 80 0.75 2.39 -60.10
N ALA A 81 1.64 3.38 -60.17
CA ALA A 81 2.21 4.01 -61.38
C ALA A 81 1.20 4.92 -62.11
N ALA A 82 1.57 6.20 -62.10
CA ALA A 82 1.07 7.37 -62.82
C ALA A 82 0.19 7.14 -64.06
N ALA A 83 -0.92 7.87 -64.09
CA ALA A 83 -1.52 8.38 -65.32
C ALA A 83 -1.98 9.83 -65.06
N ALA A 84 -1.40 10.75 -65.84
CA ALA A 84 -1.89 12.11 -65.98
C ALA A 84 -2.95 12.13 -67.08
N ALA A 85 -4.06 12.82 -66.85
CA ALA A 85 -4.83 13.50 -67.89
C ALA A 85 -5.74 14.52 -67.20
N ASP A 86 -5.68 15.72 -67.76
CA ASP A 86 -6.36 16.95 -67.36
C ASP A 86 -7.89 16.79 -67.30
N ASP A 87 -8.49 17.37 -66.27
CA ASP A 87 -9.81 18.00 -66.38
C ASP A 87 -9.79 19.26 -65.51
N ASP A 88 -9.94 20.39 -66.20
CA ASP A 88 -10.13 21.72 -65.62
C ASP A 88 -11.40 21.72 -64.75
N ASP A 89 -11.24 21.82 -63.42
CA ASP A 89 -12.33 22.13 -62.50
C ASP A 89 -11.85 23.16 -61.46
N ASP A 90 -12.75 24.10 -61.17
CA ASP A 90 -12.44 25.43 -60.67
C ASP A 90 -11.72 25.42 -59.31
N GLY A 91 -10.56 26.08 -59.27
CA GLY A 91 -9.72 26.20 -58.09
C GLY A 91 -10.41 26.92 -56.93
N ILE A 92 -10.98 26.15 -56.00
CA ILE A 92 -11.12 26.56 -54.61
C ILE A 92 -10.04 25.80 -53.83
N ALA A 93 -8.98 26.51 -53.47
CA ALA A 93 -7.96 26.01 -52.56
C ALA A 93 -8.65 25.61 -51.23
N LEU A 94 -8.83 24.30 -51.03
CA LEU A 94 -9.18 23.74 -49.73
C LEU A 94 -8.08 24.14 -48.77
N GLY A 95 -8.39 25.16 -47.95
CA GLY A 95 -7.50 25.70 -46.93
C GLY A 95 -6.91 24.57 -46.11
N SER A 96 -5.59 24.64 -45.94
CA SER A 96 -4.79 23.79 -45.07
C SER A 96 -5.55 23.52 -43.76
N ARG A 97 -5.73 22.25 -43.40
CA ARG A 97 -6.30 21.88 -42.09
C ARG A 97 -5.57 22.66 -41.00
N PRO A 98 -6.28 23.32 -40.07
CA PRO A 98 -5.63 24.06 -39.00
C PRO A 98 -4.71 23.11 -38.24
N VAL A 99 -3.43 23.46 -38.18
CA VAL A 99 -2.46 22.79 -37.33
C VAL A 99 -2.75 23.29 -35.92
N TYR A 100 -3.34 22.43 -35.09
CA TYR A 100 -3.56 22.75 -33.69
C TYR A 100 -2.23 22.62 -32.96
N GLU A 101 -1.77 23.72 -32.37
CA GLU A 101 -0.62 23.72 -31.48
C GLU A 101 -1.05 23.07 -30.16
N THR A 102 -0.55 21.87 -29.89
CA THR A 102 -0.80 21.15 -28.64
C THR A 102 0.23 21.60 -27.60
N THR A 103 0.02 22.78 -27.02
CA THR A 103 0.79 23.16 -25.84
C THR A 103 0.27 22.35 -24.64
N PRO A 104 1.11 21.56 -23.95
CA PRO A 104 0.67 20.85 -22.75
C PRO A 104 0.25 21.86 -21.68
N ILE A 105 -0.93 21.63 -21.08
CA ILE A 105 -1.37 22.40 -19.91
C ILE A 105 -0.48 21.96 -18.75
N ILE A 106 0.44 22.82 -18.35
CA ILE A 106 1.23 22.60 -17.14
C ILE A 106 0.37 23.06 -15.97
N VAL A 107 -0.19 22.11 -15.21
CA VAL A 107 -0.85 22.39 -13.93
C VAL A 107 0.26 22.55 -12.88
N PRO A 108 0.47 23.75 -12.30
CA PRO A 108 1.43 23.91 -11.22
C PRO A 108 1.03 23.04 -10.03
N ASN A 109 1.99 22.31 -9.46
CA ASN A 109 1.79 21.43 -8.31
C ASN A 109 0.73 20.33 -8.50
N ASP A 110 0.79 19.62 -9.64
CA ASP A 110 -0.06 18.45 -9.94
C ASP A 110 0.30 17.18 -9.15
N ARG A 111 0.83 17.34 -7.93
CA ARG A 111 1.24 16.25 -7.05
C ARG A 111 0.83 16.56 -5.61
N VAL A 112 0.54 15.53 -4.83
CA VAL A 112 0.08 15.67 -3.44
C VAL A 112 0.75 14.66 -2.52
N ILE A 113 0.96 15.08 -1.28
CA ILE A 113 1.32 14.24 -0.14
C ILE A 113 0.09 14.12 0.76
N VAL A 114 -0.29 12.90 1.09
CA VAL A 114 -1.41 12.57 1.96
C VAL A 114 -0.87 11.90 3.21
N MET A 115 -1.35 12.35 4.37
CA MET A 115 -0.92 11.82 5.67
C MET A 115 -2.11 11.66 6.61
N ALA A 116 -2.01 10.68 7.49
CA ALA A 116 -2.71 10.65 8.75
C ALA A 116 -1.77 11.08 9.87
N LYS A 117 -2.28 11.84 10.82
CA LYS A 117 -1.54 12.20 12.03
C LYS A 117 -2.42 12.17 13.27
N LEU A 118 -1.79 12.02 14.42
CA LEU A 118 -2.40 12.37 15.70
C LEU A 118 -2.33 13.89 15.92
N ALA A 119 -3.24 14.43 16.73
CA ALA A 119 -3.28 15.85 17.06
C ALA A 119 -1.96 16.34 17.69
N ALA A 120 -1.29 15.47 18.44
CA ALA A 120 -0.01 15.74 19.09
C ALA A 120 1.21 15.71 18.13
N GLU A 121 1.06 15.15 16.92
CA GLU A 121 2.17 15.03 15.96
C GLU A 121 2.35 16.32 15.16
N ASP A 122 3.62 16.69 14.96
CA ASP A 122 4.01 17.84 14.15
C ASP A 122 4.24 17.44 12.69
N THR A 123 3.46 18.07 11.80
CA THR A 123 3.55 17.90 10.36
C THR A 123 3.76 19.23 9.63
N ALA A 124 4.14 20.30 10.35
CA ALA A 124 4.43 21.60 9.74
C ALA A 124 5.61 21.53 8.77
N TRP A 125 6.52 20.57 8.97
CA TRP A 125 7.66 20.29 8.11
C TRP A 125 7.27 20.03 6.65
N VAL A 126 6.09 19.45 6.37
CA VAL A 126 5.67 19.14 4.99
C VAL A 126 5.59 20.41 4.15
N SER A 127 4.94 21.45 4.66
CA SER A 127 4.84 22.74 3.97
C SER A 127 6.17 23.49 3.91
N ASN A 128 7.06 23.28 4.89
CA ASN A 128 8.35 23.98 4.97
C ASN A 128 9.41 23.37 4.04
N ASP A 129 9.47 22.04 3.98
CA ASP A 129 10.54 21.29 3.30
C ASP A 129 10.12 20.74 1.93
N LEU A 130 8.81 20.54 1.70
CA LEU A 130 8.24 19.93 0.49
C LEU A 130 7.18 20.82 -0.16
N ALA A 131 7.42 22.14 -0.22
CA ALA A 131 6.48 23.13 -0.76
C ALA A 131 6.11 22.92 -2.25
N ASP A 132 6.91 22.17 -3.00
CA ASP A 132 6.64 21.78 -4.40
C ASP A 132 5.56 20.67 -4.51
N TRP A 133 5.08 20.17 -3.38
CA TRP A 133 3.98 19.22 -3.26
C TRP A 133 2.81 19.86 -2.54
N ARG A 134 1.59 19.66 -3.06
CA ARG A 134 0.38 19.91 -2.26
C ARG A 134 0.39 18.96 -1.07
N ASN A 135 -0.25 19.32 0.03
CA ASN A 135 -0.43 18.39 1.14
C ASN A 135 -1.89 18.30 1.60
N TYR A 136 -2.27 17.10 2.02
CA TYR A 136 -3.57 16.80 2.60
C TYR A 136 -3.40 15.91 3.83
N ILE A 137 -3.48 16.52 5.00
CA ILE A 137 -3.14 15.89 6.27
C ILE A 137 -4.42 15.79 7.11
N TYR A 138 -4.82 14.56 7.44
CA TYR A 138 -5.94 14.28 8.33
C TYR A 138 -5.46 14.15 9.77
N THR A 139 -6.16 14.79 10.71
CA THR A 139 -6.04 14.49 12.15
C THR A 139 -7.03 13.40 12.50
N VAL A 140 -6.55 12.21 12.87
CA VAL A 140 -7.43 11.01 13.00
C VAL A 140 -8.07 10.86 14.38
N ASP A 141 -7.55 11.55 15.39
CA ASP A 141 -7.98 11.51 16.79
C ASP A 141 -8.68 12.80 17.27
N ASP A 142 -9.01 13.72 16.35
CA ASP A 142 -9.78 14.94 16.63
C ASP A 142 -10.81 15.21 15.54
N VAL A 143 -12.07 14.88 15.82
CA VAL A 143 -13.22 15.11 14.91
C VAL A 143 -13.58 16.58 14.72
N ASN A 144 -12.94 17.51 15.43
CA ASN A 144 -13.14 18.95 15.25
C ASN A 144 -12.03 19.58 14.40
N ALA A 145 -10.97 18.84 14.06
CA ALA A 145 -9.93 19.34 13.18
C ALA A 145 -10.50 19.63 11.79
N ALA A 146 -9.93 20.57 11.04
CA ALA A 146 -10.48 20.97 9.73
C ALA A 146 -10.50 19.83 8.70
N LYS A 147 -9.55 18.88 8.82
CA LYS A 147 -9.46 17.65 8.02
C LYS A 147 -9.33 16.50 9.01
N HIS A 148 -10.34 15.65 9.07
CA HIS A 148 -10.42 14.60 10.06
C HIS A 148 -11.12 13.37 9.50
N THR A 149 -10.84 12.21 10.10
CA THR A 149 -11.65 11.00 9.90
C THR A 149 -12.84 11.01 10.87
N PRO A 150 -13.91 10.23 10.64
CA PRO A 150 -15.03 10.15 11.58
C PRO A 150 -14.65 9.52 12.92
N GLN A 151 -13.60 8.68 12.94
CA GLN A 151 -13.02 8.09 14.14
C GLN A 151 -11.57 7.63 13.87
N ASN A 152 -10.80 7.39 14.93
CA ASN A 152 -9.47 6.82 14.83
C ASN A 152 -9.57 5.30 14.64
N LYS A 153 -9.62 4.82 13.39
CA LYS A 153 -9.78 3.40 13.04
C LYS A 153 -8.85 3.03 11.89
N GLY A 154 -8.18 1.89 12.01
CA GLY A 154 -7.31 1.36 10.92
C GLY A 154 -6.05 2.19 10.65
N ARG A 155 -5.62 3.00 11.65
CA ARG A 155 -4.47 3.91 11.56
C ARG A 155 -4.57 4.85 10.35
N GLU A 156 -3.57 4.88 9.48
CA GLU A 156 -3.53 5.71 8.28
C GLU A 156 -4.52 5.27 7.20
N SER A 157 -4.96 4.00 7.23
CA SER A 157 -5.71 3.40 6.13
C SER A 157 -7.03 4.11 5.84
N LEU A 158 -7.76 4.49 6.89
CA LEU A 158 -9.05 5.16 6.74
C LEU A 158 -8.87 6.54 6.10
N ALA A 159 -7.85 7.29 6.51
CA ALA A 159 -7.54 8.61 5.94
C ALA A 159 -7.10 8.52 4.48
N TYR A 160 -6.30 7.51 4.12
CA TYR A 160 -5.86 7.30 2.74
C TYR A 160 -7.03 6.98 1.81
N LEU A 161 -7.93 6.08 2.24
CA LEU A 161 -9.15 5.76 1.49
C LEU A 161 -10.08 6.97 1.39
N GLN A 162 -10.24 7.73 2.49
CA GLN A 162 -11.06 8.94 2.50
C GLN A 162 -10.56 9.96 1.48
N TYR A 163 -9.24 10.18 1.39
CA TYR A 163 -8.66 11.06 0.37
C TYR A 163 -9.02 10.62 -1.05
N ILE A 164 -8.82 9.33 -1.36
CA ILE A 164 -9.12 8.78 -2.68
C ILE A 164 -10.59 9.00 -3.03
N ILE A 165 -11.51 8.75 -2.09
CA ILE A 165 -12.95 8.90 -2.29
C ILE A 165 -13.34 10.37 -2.51
N GLU A 166 -12.87 11.27 -1.65
CA GLU A 166 -13.20 12.71 -1.69
C GLU A 166 -12.70 13.38 -2.98
N HIS A 167 -11.60 12.88 -3.54
CA HIS A 167 -10.91 13.50 -4.67
C HIS A 167 -10.92 12.65 -5.95
N TYR A 168 -11.65 11.54 -6.00
CA TYR A 168 -11.59 10.55 -7.09
C TYR A 168 -11.73 11.15 -8.50
N ASN A 169 -12.58 12.18 -8.65
CA ASN A 169 -12.82 12.84 -9.95
C ASN A 169 -11.86 14.00 -10.26
N ASP A 170 -10.94 14.35 -9.36
CA ASP A 170 -9.97 15.46 -9.49
C ASP A 170 -8.62 15.11 -8.83
N LEU A 171 -8.15 13.87 -9.06
CA LEU A 171 -6.89 13.40 -8.51
C LEU A 171 -5.68 14.10 -9.17
N PRO A 172 -4.63 14.44 -8.42
CA PRO A 172 -3.34 14.85 -8.98
C PRO A 172 -2.71 13.73 -9.79
N SER A 173 -1.82 14.06 -10.73
CA SER A 173 -1.04 13.06 -11.48
C SER A 173 -0.34 12.02 -10.58
N THR A 174 0.21 12.46 -9.43
CA THR A 174 0.91 11.62 -8.47
C THR A 174 0.42 11.89 -7.05
N ILE A 175 0.12 10.83 -6.32
CA ILE A 175 -0.29 10.86 -4.92
C ILE A 175 0.73 10.07 -4.12
N VAL A 176 1.25 10.67 -3.06
CA VAL A 176 2.19 10.04 -2.12
C VAL A 176 1.50 9.89 -0.78
N PHE A 177 1.48 8.68 -0.25
CA PHE A 177 0.97 8.36 1.08
C PHE A 177 2.15 8.03 1.99
N ILE A 178 2.34 8.79 3.05
CA ILE A 178 3.44 8.61 4.01
C ILE A 178 3.00 8.88 5.45
N HIS A 179 3.79 8.39 6.40
CA HIS A 179 3.57 8.66 7.81
C HIS A 179 3.95 10.11 8.19
N SER A 180 3.45 10.57 9.35
CA SER A 180 3.58 11.94 9.83
C SER A 180 5.00 12.33 10.28
N HIS A 181 5.86 11.35 10.56
CA HIS A 181 7.22 11.56 11.05
C HIS A 181 8.13 12.12 9.95
N ARG A 182 8.86 13.20 10.26
CA ARG A 182 9.81 13.82 9.32
C ARG A 182 11.04 12.94 9.08
N ASP A 183 11.70 12.54 10.17
CA ASP A 183 13.00 11.88 10.18
C ASP A 183 13.28 11.11 11.48
N GLY A 184 14.42 10.41 11.51
CA GLY A 184 15.06 9.91 12.72
C GLY A 184 14.49 8.61 13.30
N TYR A 185 15.36 7.88 14.01
CA TYR A 185 14.99 6.69 14.78
C TYR A 185 14.61 7.06 16.23
N PRO A 186 13.55 6.46 16.82
CA PRO A 186 12.71 5.40 16.27
C PRO A 186 11.44 5.90 15.55
N GLY A 187 11.24 7.20 15.33
CA GLY A 187 9.98 7.73 14.80
C GLY A 187 9.71 7.35 13.34
N ALA A 188 10.67 7.63 12.47
CA ALA A 188 10.57 7.43 11.02
C ALA A 188 11.32 6.18 10.52
N TRP A 189 11.60 5.21 11.40
CA TRP A 189 12.41 4.00 11.12
C TRP A 189 12.03 3.23 9.85
N HIS A 190 10.78 3.36 9.42
CA HIS A 190 10.19 2.77 8.21
C HIS A 190 10.67 3.43 6.90
N THR A 191 11.47 4.50 6.99
CA THR A 191 12.01 5.24 5.84
C THR A 191 13.46 4.84 5.57
N ASP A 192 13.79 4.52 4.33
CA ASP A 192 15.02 3.77 4.00
C ASP A 192 16.32 4.57 3.97
N THR A 193 16.25 5.90 3.94
CA THR A 193 17.44 6.76 3.95
C THR A 193 18.24 6.58 5.25
N MET A 194 19.54 6.88 5.21
CA MET A 194 20.45 6.86 6.36
C MET A 194 19.92 7.58 7.62
N GLU A 195 19.25 8.71 7.46
CA GLU A 195 18.66 9.51 8.56
C GLU A 195 17.16 9.25 8.78
N ASN A 196 16.61 8.21 8.14
CA ASN A 196 15.19 7.88 8.13
C ASN A 196 14.27 9.06 7.70
N SER A 197 14.75 9.91 6.79
CA SER A 197 14.15 11.16 6.34
C SER A 197 13.12 10.97 5.22
N ASN A 198 11.85 11.25 5.52
CA ASN A 198 10.80 11.35 4.52
C ASN A 198 11.05 12.51 3.55
N VAL A 199 11.69 13.60 4.01
CA VAL A 199 12.03 14.74 3.15
C VAL A 199 12.97 14.32 2.02
N ASP A 200 14.03 13.57 2.35
CA ASP A 200 15.01 13.12 1.35
C ASP A 200 14.40 12.08 0.41
N SER A 201 13.58 11.17 0.96
CA SER A 201 12.82 10.19 0.17
C SER A 201 11.92 10.85 -0.87
N ILE A 202 11.10 11.84 -0.46
CA ILE A 202 10.17 12.49 -1.39
C ILE A 202 10.88 13.39 -2.40
N ARG A 203 12.02 14.01 -2.04
CA ARG A 203 12.81 14.81 -2.99
C ARG A 203 13.49 13.95 -4.05
N ALA A 204 13.89 12.74 -3.71
CA ALA A 204 14.55 11.81 -4.64
C ALA A 204 13.56 10.96 -5.44
N LEU A 205 12.29 10.91 -5.05
CA LEU A 205 11.25 10.11 -5.69
C LEU A 205 11.17 10.36 -7.20
N GLN A 206 11.40 9.30 -7.97
CA GLN A 206 11.28 9.29 -9.43
C GLN A 206 9.81 9.19 -9.83
N THR A 207 9.15 10.34 -10.01
CA THR A 207 7.73 10.35 -10.40
C THR A 207 7.48 9.67 -11.74
N ASP A 208 8.44 9.68 -12.67
CA ASP A 208 8.34 8.98 -13.95
C ASP A 208 8.25 7.46 -13.76
N PHE A 209 8.93 6.90 -12.76
CA PHE A 209 8.76 5.50 -12.40
C PHE A 209 7.35 5.23 -11.87
N VAL A 210 6.84 6.09 -10.98
CA VAL A 210 5.46 5.98 -10.45
C VAL A 210 4.42 6.04 -11.57
N GLN A 211 4.60 6.91 -12.57
CA GLN A 211 3.69 7.02 -13.70
C GLN A 211 3.72 5.77 -14.59
N ARG A 212 4.91 5.20 -14.86
CA ARG A 212 5.05 4.01 -15.70
C ARG A 212 4.61 2.72 -15.01
N ASN A 213 4.94 2.58 -13.72
CA ASN A 213 4.66 1.37 -12.94
C ASN A 213 3.30 1.39 -12.25
N GLY A 214 2.65 2.56 -12.18
CA GLY A 214 1.36 2.77 -11.53
C GLY A 214 1.44 2.88 -10.00
N TYR A 215 2.35 2.12 -9.39
CA TYR A 215 2.58 2.03 -7.94
C TYR A 215 4.08 1.98 -7.63
N ALA A 216 4.51 2.58 -6.53
CA ALA A 216 5.84 2.42 -5.98
C ALA A 216 5.78 2.32 -4.46
N ASN A 217 6.32 1.26 -3.88
CA ASN A 217 6.58 1.22 -2.44
C ASN A 217 7.79 2.12 -2.15
N LEU A 218 7.70 2.99 -1.14
CA LEU A 218 8.80 3.87 -0.75
C LEU A 218 9.84 3.14 0.11
N ARG A 219 9.53 1.94 0.59
CA ARG A 219 10.47 1.05 1.25
C ARG A 219 10.99 0.01 0.25
N CYS A 220 12.30 -0.08 0.12
CA CYS A 220 13.04 -1.07 -0.65
C CYS A 220 13.77 -2.10 0.24
N GLN A 221 13.95 -1.80 1.53
CA GLN A 221 14.41 -2.78 2.53
C GLN A 221 13.40 -3.91 2.67
N LEU A 222 13.82 -5.13 2.36
CA LEU A 222 12.96 -6.32 2.33
C LEU A 222 12.38 -6.72 3.70
N THR A 223 13.01 -6.30 4.79
CA THR A 223 12.55 -6.66 6.14
C THR A 223 12.07 -5.42 6.89
N PRO A 224 10.90 -5.47 7.55
CA PRO A 224 9.90 -6.56 7.49
C PRO A 224 9.09 -6.55 6.18
N GLY A 225 8.34 -7.63 5.89
CA GLY A 225 7.39 -7.66 4.77
C GLY A 225 7.68 -8.63 3.62
N CYS A 226 8.95 -8.83 3.26
CA CYS A 226 9.36 -9.77 2.20
C CYS A 226 10.21 -10.92 2.74
N PRO A 227 10.16 -12.13 2.14
CA PRO A 227 9.41 -12.48 0.94
C PRO A 227 8.01 -13.10 1.20
N ASP A 228 7.65 -13.34 2.46
CA ASP A 228 6.45 -14.14 2.81
C ASP A 228 5.81 -13.72 4.14
N GLU A 229 5.64 -12.42 4.34
CA GLU A 229 5.12 -11.84 5.59
C GLU A 229 3.70 -12.31 5.94
N VAL A 230 2.85 -12.57 4.94
CA VAL A 230 1.51 -13.08 5.18
C VAL A 230 1.29 -14.39 4.44
N ARG A 231 1.06 -15.46 5.19
CA ARG A 231 0.61 -16.78 4.72
C ARG A 231 -0.75 -17.10 5.32
N PRO A 232 -1.86 -16.76 4.65
CA PRO A 232 -3.22 -16.80 5.22
C PRO A 232 -3.64 -18.18 5.75
N PHE A 233 -3.09 -19.25 5.17
CA PHE A 233 -3.43 -20.64 5.53
C PHE A 233 -2.38 -21.35 6.41
N ARG A 234 -1.37 -20.62 6.93
CA ARG A 234 -0.31 -21.22 7.75
C ARG A 234 -0.89 -21.77 9.06
N ASN A 235 -0.67 -23.06 9.31
CA ASN A 235 -1.12 -23.75 10.52
C ASN A 235 0.00 -24.61 11.14
N PRO A 236 0.46 -24.33 12.38
CA PRO A 236 0.01 -23.23 13.24
C PRO A 236 0.49 -21.87 12.70
N PRO A 237 -0.23 -20.77 12.99
CA PRO A 237 0.22 -19.43 12.64
C PRO A 237 1.60 -19.12 13.23
N GLN A 238 2.39 -18.31 12.53
CA GLN A 238 3.70 -17.90 13.05
C GLN A 238 3.54 -17.10 14.35
N SER A 239 4.40 -17.39 15.32
CA SER A 239 4.39 -16.68 16.61
C SER A 239 4.63 -15.18 16.38
N GLY A 240 3.75 -14.35 16.94
CA GLY A 240 3.81 -12.89 16.80
C GLY A 240 3.14 -12.32 15.54
N GLN A 241 2.82 -13.14 14.53
CA GLN A 241 2.18 -12.68 13.30
C GLN A 241 0.65 -12.78 13.43
N THR A 242 0.04 -11.65 13.81
CA THR A 242 -1.39 -11.60 14.10
C THR A 242 -2.24 -11.36 12.85
N THR A 243 -1.67 -10.72 11.82
CA THR A 243 -2.37 -10.38 10.58
C THR A 243 -2.72 -11.62 9.76
N GLU A 244 -1.82 -12.61 9.65
CA GLU A 244 -2.07 -13.84 8.87
C GLU A 244 -3.34 -14.57 9.31
N ARG A 245 -3.62 -14.54 10.62
CA ARG A 245 -4.77 -15.23 11.23
C ARG A 245 -6.12 -14.71 10.77
N VAL A 246 -6.17 -13.46 10.29
CA VAL A 246 -7.41 -12.80 9.87
C VAL A 246 -7.42 -12.46 8.38
N TYR A 247 -6.31 -12.69 7.67
CA TYR A 247 -6.15 -12.19 6.31
C TYR A 247 -7.04 -12.92 5.31
N ALA A 248 -7.25 -14.23 5.43
CA ALA A 248 -8.15 -14.98 4.56
C ALA A 248 -9.60 -14.46 4.67
N ASP A 249 -10.13 -14.36 5.90
CA ASP A 249 -11.47 -13.82 6.14
C ASP A 249 -11.61 -12.36 5.67
N ALA A 250 -10.55 -11.56 5.84
CA ALA A 250 -10.54 -10.17 5.38
C ALA A 250 -10.50 -10.07 3.85
N TRP A 251 -9.76 -10.95 3.18
CA TRP A 251 -9.72 -11.03 1.72
C TRP A 251 -11.10 -11.30 1.13
N GLU A 252 -11.82 -12.29 1.67
CA GLU A 252 -13.17 -12.62 1.22
C GLU A 252 -14.12 -11.41 1.37
N GLN A 253 -13.98 -10.65 2.45
CA GLN A 253 -14.78 -9.44 2.68
C GLN A 253 -14.39 -8.29 1.75
N LEU A 254 -13.09 -8.08 1.49
CA LEU A 254 -12.59 -6.97 0.67
C LEU A 254 -12.85 -7.22 -0.82
N PHE A 255 -12.54 -8.42 -1.32
CA PHE A 255 -12.56 -8.73 -2.75
C PHE A 255 -13.76 -9.59 -3.20
N ASN A 256 -14.63 -9.98 -2.26
CA ASN A 256 -15.85 -10.76 -2.52
C ASN A 256 -15.60 -12.03 -3.36
N ASN A 257 -14.48 -12.71 -3.07
CA ASN A 257 -14.11 -13.99 -3.68
C ASN A 257 -13.27 -14.81 -2.69
N THR A 258 -13.12 -16.10 -2.97
CA THR A 258 -12.34 -17.05 -2.16
C THR A 258 -10.94 -17.31 -2.72
N ASP A 259 -10.48 -16.50 -3.67
CA ASP A 259 -9.19 -16.66 -4.34
C ASP A 259 -8.06 -16.03 -3.51
N VAL A 260 -7.96 -16.44 -2.25
CA VAL A 260 -6.98 -15.93 -1.29
C VAL A 260 -5.58 -16.40 -1.70
N PRO A 261 -4.59 -15.51 -1.87
CA PRO A 261 -3.23 -15.90 -2.19
C PRO A 261 -2.59 -16.76 -1.09
N GLU A 262 -1.78 -17.76 -1.47
CA GLU A 262 -1.04 -18.58 -0.50
C GLU A 262 0.02 -17.76 0.27
N VAL A 263 0.58 -16.76 -0.39
CA VAL A 263 1.57 -15.83 0.14
C VAL A 263 1.25 -14.43 -0.33
N VAL A 264 1.31 -13.49 0.60
CA VAL A 264 1.25 -12.05 0.35
C VAL A 264 2.48 -11.41 0.99
N ALA A 265 3.17 -10.58 0.23
CA ALA A 265 4.41 -9.95 0.67
C ALA A 265 4.71 -8.67 -0.10
N VAL A 266 5.18 -7.68 0.62
CA VAL A 266 5.68 -6.41 0.13
C VAL A 266 6.53 -5.80 1.23
N ALA A 267 7.56 -5.00 0.92
CA ALA A 267 8.27 -4.25 1.94
C ALA A 267 7.27 -3.43 2.78
N CYS A 268 7.43 -3.44 4.11
CA CYS A 268 6.40 -2.98 5.04
C CYS A 268 5.98 -1.51 4.90
N CYS A 269 5.01 -1.18 5.75
CA CYS A 269 4.84 0.12 6.39
C CYS A 269 4.01 1.15 5.61
N SER A 270 3.14 0.73 4.69
CA SER A 270 2.10 1.60 4.09
C SER A 270 2.58 2.97 3.57
N GLN A 271 3.84 3.08 3.16
CA GLN A 271 4.40 4.29 2.53
C GLN A 271 4.60 4.01 1.05
N PHE A 272 3.80 4.64 0.20
CA PHE A 272 3.78 4.35 -1.23
C PHE A 272 3.37 5.57 -2.05
N ALA A 273 3.74 5.56 -3.33
CA ALA A 273 3.29 6.52 -4.32
C ALA A 273 2.46 5.80 -5.37
N VAL A 274 1.39 6.46 -5.85
CA VAL A 274 0.53 5.95 -6.91
C VAL A 274 0.30 7.01 -7.97
N SER A 275 0.16 6.59 -9.22
CA SER A 275 -0.33 7.47 -10.28
C SER A 275 -1.85 7.59 -10.21
N ARG A 276 -2.40 8.74 -10.64
CA ARG A 276 -3.85 8.89 -10.86
C ARG A 276 -4.41 7.78 -11.74
N ASP A 277 -3.74 7.50 -12.83
CA ASP A 277 -4.21 6.53 -13.82
C ASP A 277 -4.34 5.13 -13.19
N GLN A 278 -3.44 4.76 -12.28
CA GLN A 278 -3.53 3.51 -11.53
C GLN A 278 -4.70 3.50 -10.53
N VAL A 279 -4.98 4.61 -9.85
CA VAL A 279 -6.16 4.72 -8.97
C VAL A 279 -7.45 4.56 -9.78
N LEU A 280 -7.52 5.20 -10.95
CA LEU A 280 -8.71 5.18 -11.79
C LEU A 280 -9.00 3.84 -12.49
N GLN A 281 -8.05 2.90 -12.48
CA GLN A 281 -8.31 1.54 -12.96
C GLN A 281 -9.33 0.79 -12.10
N ARG A 282 -9.50 1.20 -10.84
CA ARG A 282 -10.47 0.62 -9.90
C ARG A 282 -11.62 1.59 -9.69
N PRO A 283 -12.90 1.18 -9.83
CA PRO A 283 -14.02 2.09 -9.67
C PRO A 283 -14.12 2.67 -8.25
N LEU A 284 -14.66 3.89 -8.15
CA LEU A 284 -14.91 4.57 -6.87
C LEU A 284 -15.67 3.70 -5.85
N SER A 285 -16.61 2.87 -6.31
CA SER A 285 -17.40 1.96 -5.46
C SER A 285 -16.53 1.01 -4.65
N ASP A 286 -15.42 0.54 -5.20
CA ASP A 286 -14.53 -0.39 -4.49
C ASP A 286 -13.76 0.33 -3.40
N TYR A 287 -13.30 1.57 -3.64
CA TYR A 287 -12.68 2.39 -2.61
C TYR A 287 -13.65 2.69 -1.47
N MET A 288 -14.91 3.00 -1.79
CA MET A 288 -15.98 3.16 -0.79
C MET A 288 -16.22 1.86 0.00
N TRP A 289 -16.18 0.72 -0.66
CA TRP A 289 -16.31 -0.59 -0.02
C TRP A 289 -15.15 -0.87 0.95
N PHE A 290 -13.91 -0.63 0.53
CA PHE A 290 -12.74 -0.77 1.40
C PHE A 290 -12.80 0.19 2.58
N TYR A 291 -13.24 1.43 2.35
CA TYR A 291 -13.40 2.44 3.41
C TYR A 291 -14.41 1.97 4.46
N GLU A 292 -15.57 1.48 4.01
CA GLU A 292 -16.58 0.94 4.92
C GLU A 292 -16.05 -0.26 5.69
N TRP A 293 -15.35 -1.19 5.03
CA TRP A 293 -14.73 -2.32 5.70
C TRP A 293 -13.76 -1.89 6.81
N VAL A 294 -12.84 -0.96 6.51
CA VAL A 294 -11.89 -0.44 7.53
C VAL A 294 -12.66 0.22 8.68
N LEU A 295 -13.70 1.00 8.36
CA LEU A 295 -14.48 1.77 9.32
C LEU A 295 -15.27 0.87 10.29
N THR A 296 -15.90 -0.20 9.77
CA THR A 296 -16.89 -0.99 10.53
C THR A 296 -16.42 -2.37 10.95
N THR A 297 -15.28 -2.85 10.47
CA THR A 297 -14.76 -4.16 10.84
C THR A 297 -14.59 -4.29 12.37
N PRO A 298 -14.95 -5.44 12.99
CA PRO A 298 -14.75 -5.66 14.42
C PRO A 298 -13.29 -5.89 14.79
N LEU A 299 -12.37 -5.96 13.81
CA LEU A 299 -10.94 -6.09 14.05
C LEU A 299 -10.39 -4.86 14.80
N SER A 300 -9.37 -5.09 15.64
CA SER A 300 -8.63 -3.98 16.26
C SER A 300 -7.96 -3.10 15.20
N ASP A 301 -7.62 -1.87 15.54
CA ASP A 301 -6.99 -0.94 14.59
C ASP A 301 -5.67 -1.45 14.04
N LYS A 302 -4.88 -2.13 14.89
CA LYS A 302 -3.64 -2.78 14.48
C LYS A 302 -3.88 -3.89 13.45
N LEU A 303 -4.92 -4.70 13.62
CA LEU A 303 -5.23 -5.79 12.69
C LEU A 303 -5.80 -5.27 11.36
N ALA A 304 -6.73 -4.31 11.42
CA ALA A 304 -7.28 -3.69 10.22
C ALA A 304 -6.18 -2.97 9.41
N ALA A 305 -5.31 -2.21 10.08
CA ALA A 305 -4.16 -1.58 9.44
C ALA A 305 -3.19 -2.61 8.87
N GLY A 306 -2.91 -3.70 9.60
CA GLY A 306 -2.05 -4.78 9.11
C GLY A 306 -2.60 -5.46 7.86
N VAL A 307 -3.91 -5.71 7.78
CA VAL A 307 -4.54 -6.22 6.55
C VAL A 307 -4.33 -5.23 5.41
N MET A 308 -4.61 -3.95 5.61
CA MET A 308 -4.47 -2.93 4.56
C MET A 308 -3.02 -2.75 4.11
N GLU A 309 -2.05 -2.77 5.03
CA GLU A 309 -0.61 -2.68 4.73
C GLU A 309 -0.18 -3.69 3.67
N TYR A 310 -0.61 -4.95 3.81
CA TYR A 310 -0.31 -6.02 2.86
C TYR A 310 -1.35 -6.15 1.73
N THR A 311 -2.24 -5.17 1.56
CA THR A 311 -3.26 -5.19 0.49
C THR A 311 -3.12 -4.00 -0.45
N TRP A 312 -2.44 -2.92 -0.06
CA TRP A 312 -2.27 -1.73 -0.87
C TRP A 312 -1.69 -1.99 -2.26
N HIS A 313 -0.59 -2.73 -2.35
CA HIS A 313 0.05 -3.03 -3.64
C HIS A 313 -0.90 -3.81 -4.57
N ILE A 314 -1.71 -4.72 -4.02
CA ILE A 314 -2.73 -5.49 -4.75
C ILE A 314 -3.89 -4.60 -5.21
N ILE A 315 -4.37 -3.70 -4.34
CA ILE A 315 -5.39 -2.70 -4.69
C ILE A 315 -4.95 -1.88 -5.91
N PHE A 316 -3.65 -1.57 -5.99
CA PHE A 316 -3.01 -0.83 -7.08
C PHE A 316 -2.35 -1.71 -8.15
N GLY A 317 -2.82 -2.95 -8.30
CA GLY A 317 -2.56 -3.77 -9.49
C GLY A 317 -1.25 -4.56 -9.49
N GLN A 318 -0.54 -4.62 -8.37
CA GLN A 318 0.64 -5.48 -8.23
C GLN A 318 0.23 -6.91 -7.81
N GLU A 319 1.11 -7.86 -8.11
CA GLU A 319 0.95 -9.26 -7.70
C GLU A 319 0.93 -9.40 -6.16
N PRO A 320 0.31 -10.45 -5.60
CA PRO A 320 0.27 -10.70 -4.16
C PRO A 320 1.66 -10.68 -3.49
N VAL A 321 2.70 -11.11 -4.21
CA VAL A 321 4.10 -11.00 -3.80
C VAL A 321 4.79 -9.95 -4.68
N TYR A 322 5.01 -8.75 -4.12
CA TYR A 322 5.71 -7.65 -4.76
C TYR A 322 6.98 -7.29 -3.98
N CYS A 323 8.04 -8.07 -4.23
CA CYS A 323 9.33 -7.98 -3.54
C CYS A 323 10.48 -7.85 -4.56
N PRO A 324 10.64 -6.69 -5.22
CA PRO A 324 11.75 -6.46 -6.14
C PRO A 324 13.10 -6.55 -5.41
N ASP A 325 14.17 -6.79 -6.17
CA ASP A 325 15.54 -6.67 -5.65
C ASP A 325 15.76 -5.25 -5.08
N SER A 326 16.40 -5.15 -3.91
CA SER A 326 16.55 -3.86 -3.22
C SER A 326 17.35 -2.84 -4.02
N TYR A 327 18.41 -3.23 -4.73
CA TYR A 327 19.19 -2.29 -5.54
C TYR A 327 18.37 -1.79 -6.73
N GLN A 328 17.63 -2.69 -7.39
CA GLN A 328 16.73 -2.30 -8.47
C GLN A 328 15.62 -1.38 -7.96
N CYS A 329 15.03 -1.68 -6.80
CA CYS A 329 14.03 -0.83 -6.17
C CYS A 329 14.59 0.57 -5.88
N TYR A 330 15.79 0.69 -5.30
CA TYR A 330 16.39 2.00 -5.03
C TYR A 330 16.70 2.78 -6.32
N GLU A 331 17.20 2.11 -7.36
CA GLU A 331 17.43 2.73 -8.67
C GLU A 331 16.12 3.23 -9.27
N ASP A 332 15.07 2.42 -9.26
CA ASP A 332 13.78 2.75 -9.86
C ASP A 332 13.03 3.85 -9.09
N VAL A 333 12.96 3.72 -7.76
CA VAL A 333 12.18 4.63 -6.90
C VAL A 333 12.92 5.94 -6.66
N TYR A 334 14.25 5.92 -6.56
CA TYR A 334 15.05 7.07 -6.13
C TYR A 334 16.15 7.49 -7.11
N GLY A 335 16.36 6.76 -8.21
CA GLY A 335 17.38 7.08 -9.21
C GLY A 335 18.82 6.82 -8.75
N ASN A 336 19.01 6.04 -7.70
CA ASN A 336 20.32 5.70 -7.14
C ASN A 336 20.24 4.35 -6.43
N PRO A 337 21.04 3.33 -6.79
CA PRO A 337 20.93 2.00 -6.18
C PRO A 337 21.50 1.95 -4.75
N TYR A 338 22.15 3.04 -4.32
CA TYR A 338 22.76 3.22 -3.00
C TYR A 338 22.07 4.33 -2.20
N PHE A 339 20.76 4.48 -2.35
CA PHE A 339 19.96 5.53 -1.69
C PHE A 339 19.83 5.38 -0.15
N TRP A 340 20.36 4.29 0.42
CA TRP A 340 20.23 3.91 1.84
C TRP A 340 21.35 4.45 2.74
#